data_AF-U6KZS5-F1
#
_entry.id   AF-U6KZS5-F1
#
_cell.length_a   1.000
_cell.length_b   1.000
_cell.length_c   1.000
_cell.angle_alpha   90.00
_cell.angle_beta   90.00
_cell.angle_gamma   90.00
#
_symmetry.space_group_name_H-M   'P 1'
#
loop_
_entity.id
_entity.type
_entity.pdbx_description
1 polymer ?
#
loop_
_entity_poly.entity_id
_entity_poly.type
_entity_poly.pdbx_seq_one_letter_code
_entity_poly.pdbx_strand_id
1 'polypeptide(L)'
;MYRDKDPWRDGSTLPIATTRDTYKKDIASSVGAPAWDVMEHKVLRFFAYFNEHVDESRLENYRSRPVEILYYLEDDTMAVVEPKIDNSGMRSGTLIKRHRFPRADETEKLVSPADLRVGTTFIAYGKTFALTACDAFTREWYRKSGMSQPSDYSSDFPGSVHPNQLKDSKGDASLYVSVKPTTDDFHKRIDSPEPVCRFYAYFDDNFTNKLERRMYTILYFPRYS
;
A
#
# COMPACT_ATOMS: atom_id res chain seq x y z
N MET A 1 17.37 -33.14 -42.44
CA MET A 1 17.80 -33.72 -41.15
C MET A 1 16.93 -33.13 -40.07
N TYR A 2 16.05 -33.94 -39.47
CA TYR A 2 15.25 -33.52 -38.31
C TYR A 2 16.16 -33.47 -37.10
N ARG A 3 16.20 -32.35 -36.40
CA ARG A 3 16.95 -32.21 -35.14
C ARG A 3 16.06 -32.75 -34.03
N ASP A 4 16.49 -33.83 -33.38
CA ASP A 4 15.77 -34.38 -32.24
C ASP A 4 15.61 -33.30 -31.17
N LYS A 5 14.39 -33.18 -30.64
CA LYS A 5 14.07 -32.19 -29.62
C LYS A 5 14.73 -32.61 -28.32
N ASP A 6 15.52 -31.70 -27.76
CA ASP A 6 16.22 -31.91 -26.49
C ASP A 6 15.21 -31.74 -25.34
N PRO A 7 14.87 -32.83 -24.62
CA PRO A 7 13.81 -32.84 -23.60
C PRO A 7 14.08 -31.89 -22.44
N TRP A 8 15.33 -31.45 -22.26
CA TRP A 8 15.71 -30.50 -21.22
C TRP A 8 15.40 -29.04 -21.58
N ARG A 9 15.19 -28.73 -22.86
CA ARG A 9 14.94 -27.36 -23.35
C ARG A 9 13.47 -27.03 -23.56
N ASP A 10 12.61 -28.00 -23.83
CA ASP A 10 11.20 -27.76 -24.16
C ASP A 10 10.21 -28.17 -23.06
N GLY A 11 10.68 -28.86 -22.02
CA GLY A 11 9.86 -29.27 -20.87
C GLY A 11 8.74 -30.26 -21.22
N SER A 12 8.72 -30.79 -22.44
CA SER A 12 7.63 -31.62 -22.97
C SER A 12 7.58 -33.03 -22.36
N THR A 13 8.68 -33.48 -21.76
CA THR A 13 8.82 -34.81 -21.15
C THR A 13 9.01 -34.77 -19.63
N LEU A 14 8.95 -33.58 -19.00
CA LEU A 14 9.01 -33.50 -17.54
C LEU A 14 7.68 -34.00 -16.96
N PRO A 15 7.69 -34.79 -15.86
CA PRO A 15 6.47 -35.21 -15.20
C PRO A 15 5.69 -33.97 -14.76
N ILE A 16 4.43 -33.88 -15.20
CA ILE A 16 3.50 -32.82 -14.77
C ILE A 16 3.50 -32.82 -13.24
N ALA A 17 3.78 -31.66 -12.64
CA ALA A 17 3.85 -31.52 -11.19
C ALA A 17 2.48 -31.88 -10.57
N THR A 18 2.38 -33.09 -10.03
CA THR A 18 1.15 -33.66 -9.44
C THR A 18 0.75 -32.96 -8.14
N THR A 19 1.59 -32.10 -7.59
CA THR A 19 1.37 -31.41 -6.31
C THR A 19 0.13 -30.52 -6.32
N ARG A 20 -0.27 -29.99 -7.49
CA ARG A 20 -1.49 -29.19 -7.63
C ARG A 20 -2.77 -30.02 -7.78
N ASP A 21 -2.67 -31.24 -8.30
CA ASP A 21 -3.83 -32.12 -8.51
C ASP A 21 -4.21 -32.90 -7.23
N THR A 22 -3.25 -33.19 -6.35
CA THR A 22 -3.51 -33.85 -5.06
C THR A 22 -4.14 -32.93 -4.03
N TYR A 23 -3.97 -31.61 -4.15
CA TYR A 23 -4.58 -30.62 -3.25
C TYR A 23 -5.73 -29.88 -3.93
N LYS A 24 -6.79 -30.62 -4.28
CA LYS A 24 -8.10 -29.98 -4.48
C LYS A 24 -8.63 -29.63 -3.10
N LYS A 25 -8.41 -28.39 -2.65
CA LYS A 25 -9.08 -27.86 -1.45
C LYS A 25 -10.56 -27.86 -1.79
N ASP A 26 -11.31 -28.81 -1.25
CA ASP A 26 -12.76 -28.80 -1.35
C ASP A 26 -13.24 -27.47 -0.76
N ILE A 27 -13.66 -26.55 -1.63
CA ILE A 27 -14.26 -25.29 -1.21
C ILE A 27 -15.65 -25.67 -0.71
N ALA A 28 -15.72 -26.05 0.55
CA ALA A 28 -16.98 -26.28 1.23
C ALA A 28 -17.81 -24.99 1.16
N SER A 29 -18.97 -25.07 0.51
CA SER A 29 -19.95 -24.00 0.44
C SER A 29 -20.47 -23.69 1.85
N SER A 30 -19.94 -22.62 2.45
CA SER A 30 -20.60 -21.68 3.37
C SER A 30 -21.59 -22.25 4.40
N VAL A 31 -21.11 -22.81 5.51
CA VAL A 31 -21.80 -22.69 6.82
C VAL A 31 -20.75 -22.60 7.92
N GLY A 32 -20.66 -21.44 8.60
CA GLY A 32 -20.12 -21.34 9.97
C GLY A 32 -18.62 -21.08 10.15
N ALA A 33 -17.87 -20.63 9.15
CA ALA A 33 -16.53 -20.12 9.40
C ALA A 33 -16.59 -18.81 10.22
N PRO A 34 -15.69 -18.60 11.20
CA PRO A 34 -15.68 -17.39 12.00
C PRO A 34 -15.41 -16.16 11.12
N ALA A 35 -15.91 -14.99 11.54
CA ALA A 35 -15.90 -13.78 10.72
C ALA A 35 -14.51 -13.42 10.17
N TRP A 36 -13.45 -13.63 10.96
CA TRP A 36 -12.07 -13.35 10.57
C TRP A 36 -11.58 -14.21 9.39
N ASP A 37 -12.08 -15.44 9.22
CA ASP A 37 -11.71 -16.35 8.12
C ASP A 37 -12.49 -16.02 6.83
N VAL A 38 -13.77 -15.63 6.98
CA VAL A 38 -14.61 -15.21 5.84
C VAL A 38 -14.24 -13.82 5.32
N MET A 39 -13.74 -12.95 6.21
CA MET A 39 -13.39 -11.55 5.94
C MET A 39 -11.89 -11.33 5.76
N GLU A 40 -11.08 -12.40 5.88
CA GLU A 40 -9.64 -12.36 5.69
C GLU A 40 -9.29 -11.66 4.37
N HIS A 41 -8.34 -10.74 4.43
CA HIS A 41 -7.88 -9.94 3.28
C HIS A 41 -8.91 -8.98 2.65
N LYS A 42 -10.11 -8.81 3.23
CA LYS A 42 -11.07 -7.80 2.77
C LYS A 42 -10.83 -6.48 3.48
N VAL A 43 -10.49 -5.46 2.70
CA VAL A 43 -10.19 -4.12 3.20
C VAL A 43 -11.09 -3.11 2.50
N LEU A 44 -11.81 -2.30 3.28
CA LEU A 44 -12.49 -1.12 2.74
C LEU A 44 -11.47 0.01 2.62
N ARG A 45 -11.40 0.62 1.45
CA ARG A 45 -10.42 1.67 1.13
C ARG A 45 -11.14 2.94 0.72
N PHE A 46 -10.80 4.01 1.42
CA PHE A 46 -11.26 5.36 1.17
C PHE A 46 -10.09 6.26 0.78
N PHE A 47 -10.35 7.15 -0.16
CA PHE A 47 -9.45 8.23 -0.52
C PHE A 47 -9.87 9.48 0.23
N ALA A 48 -8.90 10.16 0.83
CA ALA A 48 -9.13 11.36 1.62
C ALA A 48 -7.96 12.33 1.51
N TYR A 49 -8.11 13.50 2.12
CA TYR A 49 -7.00 14.42 2.36
C TYR A 49 -7.14 15.06 3.74
N PHE A 50 -6.02 15.55 4.29
CA PHE A 50 -6.03 16.42 5.46
C PHE A 50 -5.17 17.66 5.19
N ASN A 51 -5.46 18.75 5.90
CA ASN A 51 -4.69 19.98 5.81
C ASN A 51 -3.66 20.02 6.94
N GLU A 52 -2.40 20.19 6.58
CA GLU A 52 -1.27 20.41 7.49
C GLU A 52 -0.96 21.90 7.57
N HIS A 53 -0.79 22.44 8.78
CA HIS A 53 -0.35 23.83 8.96
C HIS A 53 1.12 23.96 8.56
N VAL A 54 1.46 25.02 7.84
CA VAL A 54 2.85 25.30 7.45
C VAL A 54 3.23 26.68 7.97
N ASP A 55 4.08 26.72 8.99
CA ASP A 55 4.54 27.96 9.62
C ASP A 55 5.67 28.66 8.83
N GLU A 56 6.34 27.96 7.92
CA GLU A 56 7.60 28.42 7.30
C GLU A 56 7.43 29.11 5.93
N SER A 57 6.21 29.24 5.41
CA SER A 57 5.92 29.84 4.09
C SER A 57 5.25 31.21 4.22
N ARG A 58 5.79 32.24 3.56
CA ARG A 58 5.14 33.56 3.45
C ARG A 58 3.91 33.57 2.50
N LEU A 59 3.65 32.46 1.79
CA LEU A 59 2.65 32.38 0.71
C LEU A 59 1.52 31.37 1.00
N GLU A 60 1.78 30.31 1.77
CA GLU A 60 0.82 29.22 2.00
C GLU A 60 0.75 28.87 3.50
N ASN A 61 -0.37 29.17 4.14
CA ASN A 61 -0.60 28.86 5.57
C ASN A 61 -0.98 27.38 5.81
N TYR A 62 -1.40 26.66 4.76
CA TYR A 62 -1.84 25.28 4.84
C TYR A 62 -1.44 24.48 3.60
N ARG A 63 -1.04 23.23 3.81
CA ARG A 63 -0.72 22.26 2.75
C ARG A 63 -1.67 21.07 2.84
N SER A 64 -2.40 20.80 1.76
CA SER A 64 -3.27 19.62 1.67
C SER A 64 -2.46 18.37 1.28
N ARG A 65 -2.67 17.26 2.00
CA ARG A 65 -1.96 16.00 1.80
C ARG A 65 -2.95 14.87 1.52
N PRO A 66 -2.86 14.20 0.35
CA PRO A 66 -3.72 13.07 0.06
C PRO A 66 -3.34 11.89 0.96
N VAL A 67 -4.34 11.11 1.37
CA VAL A 67 -4.16 9.90 2.17
C VAL A 67 -5.17 8.83 1.77
N GLU A 68 -4.84 7.59 2.05
CA GLU A 68 -5.73 6.44 1.98
C GLU A 68 -6.08 5.99 3.40
N ILE A 69 -7.37 5.82 3.67
CA ILE A 69 -7.88 5.24 4.91
C ILE A 69 -8.29 3.81 4.61
N LEU A 70 -7.66 2.87 5.33
CA LEU A 70 -7.85 1.44 5.18
C LEU A 70 -8.60 0.91 6.40
N TYR A 71 -9.73 0.24 6.20
CA TYR A 71 -10.50 -0.43 7.24
C TYR A 71 -10.48 -1.94 7.00
N TYR A 72 -9.91 -2.70 7.93
CA TYR A 72 -9.73 -4.14 7.83
C TYR A 72 -10.96 -4.84 8.42
N LEU A 73 -11.71 -5.55 7.57
CA LEU A 73 -12.96 -6.20 7.96
C LEU A 73 -12.75 -7.46 8.84
N GLU A 74 -11.52 -7.96 8.92
CA GLU A 74 -11.19 -9.15 9.72
C GLU A 74 -11.16 -8.88 11.22
N ASP A 75 -10.78 -7.67 11.65
CA ASP A 75 -10.54 -7.34 13.06
C ASP A 75 -11.00 -5.93 13.49
N ASP A 76 -11.72 -5.22 12.60
CA ASP A 76 -12.21 -3.85 12.78
C ASP A 76 -11.10 -2.82 13.05
N THR A 77 -9.88 -3.11 12.59
CA THR A 77 -8.76 -2.16 12.68
C THR A 77 -8.72 -1.21 11.48
N MET A 78 -8.02 -0.10 11.66
CA MET A 78 -7.84 0.91 10.64
C MET A 78 -6.38 1.34 10.54
N ALA A 79 -5.96 1.78 9.36
CA ALA A 79 -4.69 2.44 9.13
C ALA A 79 -4.88 3.66 8.21
N VAL A 80 -4.03 4.66 8.37
CA VAL A 80 -3.98 5.81 7.45
C VAL A 80 -2.60 5.86 6.81
N VAL A 81 -2.58 5.83 5.48
CA VAL A 81 -1.36 5.75 4.69
C VAL A 81 -1.31 6.93 3.74
N GLU A 82 -0.18 7.61 3.70
CA GLU A 82 0.09 8.63 2.70
C GLU A 82 0.79 7.98 1.50
N PRO A 83 0.22 8.07 0.28
CA PRO A 83 0.85 7.55 -0.91
C PRO A 83 2.18 8.24 -1.17
N LYS A 84 3.16 7.48 -1.66
CA LYS A 84 4.45 8.03 -2.04
C LYS A 84 4.31 8.82 -3.34
N ILE A 85 4.65 10.10 -3.29
CA ILE A 85 4.74 10.97 -4.46
C ILE A 85 6.22 11.18 -4.76
N ASP A 86 6.67 10.71 -5.92
CA ASP A 86 8.05 10.87 -6.36
C ASP A 86 8.42 12.35 -6.49
N ASN A 87 9.67 12.68 -6.14
CA ASN A 87 10.20 14.05 -6.13
C ASN A 87 9.48 15.06 -5.22
N SER A 88 8.58 14.61 -4.33
CA SER A 88 7.88 15.52 -3.40
C SER A 88 8.74 16.04 -2.25
N GLY A 89 9.89 15.40 -1.99
CA GLY A 89 10.75 15.71 -0.85
C GLY A 89 10.14 15.37 0.53
N MET A 90 8.93 14.81 0.58
CA MET A 90 8.22 14.51 1.83
C MET A 90 8.36 13.05 2.24
N ARG A 91 8.45 12.82 3.56
CA ARG A 91 8.32 11.49 4.15
C ARG A 91 6.90 10.99 3.87
N SER A 92 6.80 9.96 3.04
CA SER A 92 5.57 9.26 2.67
C SER A 92 5.56 7.86 3.31
N GLY A 93 4.38 7.27 3.50
CA GLY A 93 4.21 5.99 4.20
C GLY A 93 3.07 6.01 5.21
N THR A 94 3.14 5.14 6.23
CA THR A 94 2.09 5.02 7.24
C THR A 94 2.02 6.25 8.14
N LEU A 95 0.95 7.05 7.98
CA LEU A 95 0.67 8.21 8.83
C LEU A 95 0.16 7.77 10.21
N ILE A 96 -0.76 6.80 10.25
CA ILE A 96 -1.28 6.20 11.48
C ILE A 96 -1.22 4.68 11.32
N LYS A 97 -0.51 4.03 12.25
CA LYS A 97 -0.32 2.56 12.25
C LYS A 97 -1.65 1.81 12.40
N ARG A 98 -1.70 0.57 11.93
CA ARG A 98 -2.88 -0.30 12.03
C ARG A 98 -3.25 -0.59 13.48
N HIS A 99 -4.45 -0.19 13.90
CA HIS A 99 -5.07 -0.54 15.18
C HIS A 99 -6.55 -0.10 15.18
N ARG A 100 -7.30 -0.36 16.26
CA ARG A 100 -8.70 0.08 16.38
C ARG A 100 -8.77 1.56 16.75
N PHE A 101 -9.45 2.36 15.95
CA PHE A 101 -9.54 3.79 16.20
C PHE A 101 -10.74 4.09 17.12
N PRO A 102 -10.56 4.93 18.15
CA PRO A 102 -11.69 5.45 18.92
C PRO A 102 -12.48 6.46 18.07
N ARG A 103 -13.79 6.56 18.30
CA ARG A 103 -14.60 7.62 17.71
C ARG A 103 -14.21 8.97 18.31
N ALA A 104 -14.32 10.03 17.50
CA ALA A 104 -14.01 11.39 17.93
C ALA A 104 -14.98 11.91 19.00
N ASP A 105 -16.28 11.62 18.83
CA ASP A 105 -17.34 12.10 19.75
C ASP A 105 -17.43 11.26 21.03
N GLU A 106 -17.11 9.97 20.93
CA GLU A 106 -17.26 9.00 22.01
C GLU A 106 -16.03 8.07 22.04
N THR A 107 -14.99 8.44 22.78
CA THR A 107 -13.71 7.70 22.79
C THR A 107 -13.80 6.28 23.33
N GLU A 108 -14.87 5.94 24.05
CA GLU A 108 -15.14 4.57 24.53
C GLU A 108 -15.65 3.64 23.42
N LYS A 109 -16.16 4.21 22.31
CA LYS A 109 -16.65 3.46 21.17
C LYS A 109 -15.62 3.45 20.05
N LEU A 110 -15.58 2.33 19.33
CA LEU A 110 -14.71 2.15 18.18
C LEU A 110 -15.39 2.64 16.90
N VAL A 111 -14.57 3.06 15.94
CA VAL A 111 -15.02 3.41 14.60
C VAL A 111 -15.51 2.16 13.88
N SER A 112 -16.69 2.28 13.28
CA SER A 112 -17.33 1.24 12.48
C SER A 112 -17.43 1.68 11.01
N PRO A 113 -17.71 0.77 10.06
CA PRO A 113 -17.94 1.16 8.67
C PRO A 113 -19.08 2.19 8.52
N ALA A 114 -20.08 2.16 9.39
CA ALA A 114 -21.19 3.13 9.34
C ALA A 114 -20.74 4.58 9.53
N ASP A 115 -19.56 4.81 10.12
CA ASP A 115 -19.00 6.12 10.39
C ASP A 115 -18.20 6.70 9.21
N LEU A 116 -17.93 5.89 8.19
CA LEU A 116 -17.12 6.26 7.04
C LEU A 116 -18.02 6.46 5.81
N ARG A 117 -18.25 7.72 5.43
CA ARG A 117 -19.00 8.06 4.23
C ARG A 117 -18.26 9.03 3.32
N VAL A 118 -18.34 8.78 2.02
CA VAL A 118 -17.83 9.72 1.01
C VAL A 118 -18.57 11.05 1.13
N GLY A 119 -17.83 12.16 1.11
CA GLY A 119 -18.33 13.52 1.28
C GLY A 119 -18.40 14.00 2.74
N THR A 120 -18.09 13.14 3.72
CA THR A 120 -18.02 13.53 5.14
C THR A 120 -16.58 13.65 5.63
N THR A 121 -16.42 14.23 6.82
CA THR A 121 -15.13 14.28 7.51
C THR A 121 -15.00 13.15 8.52
N PHE A 122 -13.79 12.64 8.65
CA PHE A 122 -13.38 11.66 9.64
C PHE A 122 -12.29 12.27 10.51
N ILE A 123 -12.46 12.24 11.83
CA ILE A 123 -11.50 12.84 12.77
C ILE A 123 -10.81 11.72 13.54
N ALA A 124 -9.48 11.71 13.51
CA ALA A 124 -8.67 10.79 14.29
C ALA A 124 -7.36 11.48 14.72
N TYR A 125 -6.99 11.33 15.99
CA TYR A 125 -5.71 11.83 16.54
C TYR A 125 -5.46 13.32 16.28
N GLY A 126 -6.51 14.15 16.41
CA GLY A 126 -6.41 15.60 16.19
C GLY A 126 -6.26 16.00 14.71
N LYS A 127 -6.38 15.06 13.78
CA LYS A 127 -6.38 15.32 12.33
C LYS A 127 -7.79 15.12 11.76
N THR A 128 -8.19 16.04 10.89
CA THR A 128 -9.47 15.98 10.17
C THR A 128 -9.21 15.56 8.73
N PHE A 129 -9.74 14.41 8.37
CA PHE A 129 -9.65 13.82 7.04
C PHE A 129 -10.97 14.04 6.28
N ALA A 130 -10.92 14.65 5.11
CA ALA A 130 -12.09 14.79 4.24
C ALA A 130 -12.15 13.60 3.28
N LEU A 131 -13.17 12.75 3.40
CA LEU A 131 -13.36 11.55 2.57
C LEU A 131 -13.90 11.97 1.19
N THR A 132 -13.14 11.74 0.13
CA THR A 132 -13.49 12.19 -1.23
C THR A 132 -14.00 11.07 -2.12
N ALA A 133 -13.49 9.86 -1.96
CA ALA A 133 -13.89 8.72 -2.77
C ALA A 133 -13.68 7.39 -2.03
N CYS A 134 -14.17 6.31 -2.60
CA CYS A 134 -13.87 4.94 -2.16
C CYS A 134 -13.67 4.04 -3.38
N ASP A 135 -12.98 2.92 -3.20
CA ASP A 135 -12.78 2.00 -4.31
C ASP A 135 -14.04 1.17 -4.66
N ALA A 136 -13.97 0.49 -5.81
CA ALA A 136 -15.12 -0.26 -6.32
C ALA A 136 -15.55 -1.40 -5.39
N PHE A 137 -14.60 -2.07 -4.73
CA PHE A 137 -14.89 -3.11 -3.76
C PHE A 137 -15.65 -2.55 -2.56
N THR A 138 -15.16 -1.45 -1.99
CA THR A 138 -15.79 -0.74 -0.87
C THR A 138 -17.21 -0.34 -1.23
N ARG A 139 -17.39 0.31 -2.38
CA ARG A 139 -18.70 0.76 -2.85
C ARG A 139 -19.70 -0.39 -2.97
N GLU A 140 -19.28 -1.53 -3.51
CA GLU A 140 -20.12 -2.72 -3.62
C GLU A 140 -20.43 -3.37 -2.26
N TRP A 141 -19.45 -3.40 -1.35
CA TRP A 141 -19.66 -3.89 0.01
C TRP A 141 -20.72 -3.05 0.75
N TYR A 142 -20.60 -1.72 0.70
CA TYR A 142 -21.58 -0.81 1.31
C TYR A 142 -22.98 -0.96 0.68
N ARG A 143 -23.05 -1.16 -0.64
CA ARG A 143 -24.32 -1.44 -1.34
C ARG A 143 -24.98 -2.72 -0.81
N LYS A 144 -24.23 -3.81 -0.67
CA LYS A 144 -24.73 -5.09 -0.13
C LYS A 144 -25.15 -4.98 1.33
N SER A 145 -24.45 -4.16 2.11
CA SER A 145 -24.73 -3.90 3.53
C SER A 145 -25.87 -2.89 3.76
N GLY A 146 -26.54 -2.40 2.70
CA GLY A 146 -27.63 -1.42 2.80
C GLY A 146 -27.20 0.01 3.12
N MET A 147 -25.91 0.32 3.06
CA MET A 147 -25.31 1.61 3.41
C MET A 147 -24.65 2.26 2.20
N SER A 148 -25.34 2.30 1.05
CA SER A 148 -24.76 2.78 -0.22
C SER A 148 -24.01 4.11 -0.08
N GLN A 149 -22.79 4.14 -0.62
CA GLN A 149 -21.93 5.31 -0.59
C GLN A 149 -22.36 6.36 -1.63
N PRO A 150 -22.33 7.67 -1.31
CA PRO A 150 -22.50 8.75 -2.29
C PRO A 150 -21.52 8.68 -3.46
N SER A 151 -21.79 9.42 -4.54
CA SER A 151 -20.84 9.56 -5.66
C SER A 151 -19.53 10.19 -5.18
N ASP A 152 -18.45 9.92 -5.91
CA ASP A 152 -17.14 10.53 -5.61
C ASP A 152 -17.27 12.06 -5.60
N TYR A 153 -16.72 12.67 -4.56
CA TYR A 153 -16.69 14.12 -4.39
C TYR A 153 -15.45 14.66 -5.10
N SER A 154 -15.64 15.32 -6.24
CA SER A 154 -14.55 16.05 -6.90
C SER A 154 -14.35 17.38 -6.17
N SER A 155 -13.37 17.43 -5.28
CA SER A 155 -12.79 18.71 -4.89
C SER A 155 -11.66 19.03 -5.86
N ASP A 156 -11.78 20.17 -6.57
CA ASP A 156 -10.80 20.69 -7.51
C ASP A 156 -9.53 21.17 -6.77
N PHE A 157 -8.72 20.24 -6.28
CA PHE A 157 -7.44 20.56 -5.64
C PHE A 157 -6.25 20.12 -6.49
N PRO A 158 -5.19 20.96 -6.58
CA PRO A 158 -3.96 20.60 -7.27
C PRO A 158 -3.27 19.47 -6.51
N GLY A 159 -3.21 18.28 -7.11
CA GLY A 159 -2.60 17.08 -6.52
C GLY A 159 -3.59 16.03 -6.04
N SER A 160 -4.91 16.23 -6.20
CA SER A 160 -5.88 15.13 -6.04
C SER A 160 -5.67 14.12 -7.17
N VAL A 161 -5.06 12.98 -6.85
CA VAL A 161 -4.99 11.85 -7.78
C VAL A 161 -6.39 11.25 -7.87
N HIS A 162 -7.17 11.68 -8.86
CA HIS A 162 -8.43 11.03 -9.18
C HIS A 162 -8.16 9.56 -9.59
N PRO A 163 -8.98 8.58 -9.16
CA PRO A 163 -8.78 7.16 -9.52
C PRO A 163 -8.73 6.87 -11.02
N ASN A 164 -9.35 7.74 -11.85
CA ASN A 164 -9.34 7.61 -13.30
C ASN A 164 -8.05 8.15 -13.97
N GLN A 165 -7.21 8.93 -13.27
CA GLN A 165 -5.90 9.39 -13.78
C GLN A 165 -4.82 8.30 -13.68
N LEU A 166 -5.12 7.18 -12.99
CA LEU A 166 -4.28 5.98 -12.93
C LEU A 166 -4.58 4.97 -14.05
N LYS A 167 -5.52 5.27 -14.96
CA LYS A 167 -5.94 4.34 -16.03
C LYS A 167 -5.07 4.38 -17.29
N ASP A 168 -4.23 5.40 -17.47
CA ASP A 168 -3.32 5.48 -18.62
C ASP A 168 -1.97 4.79 -18.39
N SER A 169 -1.69 4.36 -17.16
CA SER A 169 -0.69 3.35 -16.87
C SER A 169 -1.29 1.96 -17.09
N LYS A 170 -1.12 1.42 -18.29
CA LYS A 170 -1.29 -0.02 -18.55
C LYS A 170 -0.39 -0.81 -17.58
N GLY A 171 -0.96 -1.36 -16.50
CA GLY A 171 -0.27 -2.30 -15.62
C GLY A 171 -0.90 -2.44 -14.24
N ASP A 172 -1.41 -3.64 -13.96
CA ASP A 172 -1.72 -4.19 -12.63
C ASP A 172 -2.84 -3.57 -11.78
N ALA A 173 -4.07 -3.82 -12.24
CA ALA A 173 -5.17 -4.12 -11.33
C ALA A 173 -4.96 -5.52 -10.71
N SER A 174 -4.15 -5.63 -9.65
CA SER A 174 -4.17 -6.74 -8.66
C SER A 174 -3.00 -6.59 -7.67
N LEU A 175 -3.22 -5.89 -6.55
CA LEU A 175 -2.26 -5.87 -5.43
C LEU A 175 -2.73 -6.64 -4.19
N TYR A 176 -3.70 -7.55 -4.34
CA TYR A 176 -3.95 -8.59 -3.35
C TYR A 176 -4.00 -9.97 -4.03
N VAL A 177 -2.91 -10.71 -3.82
CA VAL A 177 -2.68 -12.15 -4.08
C VAL A 177 -2.58 -12.61 -5.54
N SER A 178 -1.38 -12.50 -6.10
CA SER A 178 -0.68 -13.60 -6.77
C SER A 178 0.76 -13.15 -7.03
N VAL A 179 1.72 -13.71 -6.26
CA VAL A 179 3.14 -13.54 -6.58
C VAL A 179 3.39 -14.25 -7.91
N LYS A 180 3.43 -13.48 -9.00
CA LYS A 180 4.16 -13.87 -10.20
C LYS A 180 5.57 -13.31 -10.07
N PRO A 181 6.62 -14.12 -10.27
CA PRO A 181 7.98 -13.60 -10.28
C PRO A 181 8.08 -12.71 -11.51
N THR A 182 8.06 -11.40 -11.31
CA THR A 182 8.54 -10.47 -12.33
C THR A 182 10.01 -10.80 -12.51
N THR A 183 10.39 -11.20 -13.71
CA THR A 183 11.79 -11.22 -14.14
C THR A 183 12.24 -9.78 -14.26
N ASP A 184 12.40 -9.16 -13.10
CA ASP A 184 12.87 -7.80 -12.95
C ASP A 184 14.36 -7.77 -13.30
N ASP A 185 14.84 -6.57 -13.63
CA ASP A 185 16.15 -6.15 -14.15
C ASP A 185 17.41 -6.71 -13.44
N PHE A 186 17.26 -7.61 -12.48
CA PHE A 186 18.32 -8.31 -11.77
C PHE A 186 19.25 -9.09 -12.72
N HIS A 187 18.71 -9.78 -13.72
CA HIS A 187 19.53 -10.53 -14.69
C HIS A 187 20.36 -9.62 -15.59
N LYS A 188 19.86 -8.43 -15.96
CA LYS A 188 20.66 -7.44 -16.71
C LYS A 188 21.81 -6.85 -15.89
N ARG A 189 21.71 -6.91 -14.56
CA ARG A 189 22.72 -6.38 -13.62
C ARG A 189 23.84 -7.37 -13.32
N ILE A 190 23.62 -8.66 -13.51
CA ILE A 190 24.64 -9.71 -13.33
C ILE A 190 25.67 -9.70 -14.47
N ASP A 191 25.28 -9.23 -15.65
CA ASP A 191 26.12 -9.32 -16.85
C ASP A 191 27.07 -8.11 -17.06
N SER A 192 26.97 -7.04 -16.25
CA SER A 192 27.86 -5.87 -16.36
C SER A 192 28.42 -5.47 -14.98
N PRO A 193 29.67 -5.84 -14.64
CA PRO A 193 30.29 -5.41 -13.39
C PRO A 193 30.68 -3.93 -13.50
N GLU A 194 29.76 -3.03 -13.20
CA GLU A 194 30.08 -1.61 -13.08
C GLU A 194 31.02 -1.39 -11.87
N PRO A 195 31.99 -0.47 -11.97
CA PRO A 195 32.90 -0.17 -10.88
C PRO A 195 32.15 0.41 -9.68
N VAL A 196 32.27 -0.24 -8.52
CA VAL A 196 31.68 0.20 -7.25
C VAL A 196 32.73 0.96 -6.44
N CYS A 197 32.43 2.17 -5.99
CA CYS A 197 33.27 2.89 -5.06
C CYS A 197 32.99 2.41 -3.63
N ARG A 198 34.04 1.99 -2.90
CA ARG A 198 33.95 1.57 -1.50
C ARG A 198 34.64 2.58 -0.61
N PHE A 199 33.94 3.05 0.43
CA PHE A 199 34.48 3.97 1.43
C PHE A 199 34.38 3.33 2.82
N TYR A 200 35.38 3.60 3.66
CA TYR A 200 35.35 3.25 5.07
C TYR A 200 35.05 4.51 5.87
N ALA A 201 34.00 4.45 6.68
CA ALA A 201 33.56 5.55 7.51
C ALA A 201 33.41 5.09 8.96
N TYR A 202 33.43 6.03 9.89
CA TYR A 202 32.98 5.79 11.25
C TYR A 202 31.90 6.82 11.61
N PHE A 203 30.95 6.40 12.43
CA PHE A 203 29.92 7.25 13.01
C PHE A 203 30.22 7.41 14.49
N ASP A 204 30.38 8.65 14.92
CA ASP A 204 30.48 9.03 16.33
C ASP A 204 29.10 9.55 16.77
N ASP A 205 28.43 8.80 17.65
CA ASP A 205 27.19 9.28 18.27
C ASP A 205 27.51 10.33 19.34
N ASN A 206 27.50 11.60 18.95
CA ASN A 206 27.74 12.73 19.86
C ASN A 206 26.46 13.19 20.59
N PHE A 207 25.30 12.54 20.36
CA PHE A 207 24.02 12.94 20.94
C PHE A 207 23.64 12.11 22.16
N THR A 208 24.31 10.99 22.41
CA THR A 208 24.16 10.20 23.62
C THR A 208 25.42 10.23 24.48
N ASN A 209 25.27 10.17 25.81
CA ASN A 209 26.39 10.13 26.77
C ASN A 209 27.22 8.82 26.71
N LYS A 210 27.04 8.00 25.67
CA LYS A 210 27.81 6.78 25.43
C LYS A 210 28.76 7.07 24.27
N LEU A 211 30.07 7.04 24.56
CA LEU A 211 31.11 7.06 23.54
C LEU A 211 31.09 5.72 22.78
N GLU A 212 30.26 5.64 21.74
CA GLU A 212 30.19 4.50 20.84
C GLU A 212 30.56 4.96 19.42
N ARG A 213 31.75 4.53 18.96
CA ARG A 213 32.20 4.71 17.58
C ARG A 213 31.89 3.45 16.79
N ARG A 214 31.09 3.57 15.73
CA ARG A 214 30.73 2.45 14.85
C ARG A 214 31.37 2.60 13.48
N MET A 215 32.04 1.56 13.00
CA MET A 215 32.61 1.55 11.65
C MET A 215 31.57 1.09 10.63
N TYR A 216 31.53 1.76 9.48
CA TYR A 216 30.65 1.47 8.36
C TYR A 216 31.48 1.33 7.08
N THR A 217 31.04 0.42 6.20
CA THR A 217 31.50 0.37 4.81
C THR A 217 30.38 0.89 3.93
N ILE A 218 30.65 1.96 3.18
CA ILE A 218 29.69 2.57 2.26
C ILE A 218 30.05 2.12 0.84
N LEU A 219 29.08 1.53 0.13
CA LEU A 219 29.20 1.15 -1.27
C LEU A 219 28.39 2.13 -2.12
N TYR A 220 29.06 2.82 -3.04
CA TYR A 220 28.45 3.73 -3.98
C TYR A 220 28.51 3.16 -5.40
N PHE A 221 27.36 3.09 -6.05
CA PHE A 221 27.20 2.56 -7.41
C PHE A 221 26.88 3.74 -8.35
N PRO A 222 27.89 4.32 -9.04
CA PRO A 222 27.66 5.42 -9.98
C PRO A 222 26.83 4.93 -11.16
N ARG A 223 25.82 5.72 -11.58
CA ARG A 223 25.14 5.51 -12.86
C ARG A 223 25.81 6.38 -13.91
N TYR A 224 26.36 5.78 -14.96
CA TYR A 224 26.77 6.50 -16.15
C TYR A 224 25.55 6.71 -17.04
N SER A 225 25.34 7.95 -17.49
CA SER A 225 24.26 8.33 -18.42
C SER A 225 24.58 7.93 -19.85
#